data_AF-A0A7X4XFU2-F1
#
_entry.id   AF-A0A7X4XFU2-F1
#
_cell.length_a   1.000
_cell.length_b   1.000
_cell.length_c   1.000
_cell.angle_alpha   90.00
_cell.angle_beta   90.00
_cell.angle_gamma   90.00
#
_symmetry.space_group_name_H-M   'P 1'
#
loop_
_entity.id
_entity.type
_entity.pdbx_description
1 polymer ?
#
loop_
_entity_poly.entity_id
_entity_poly.type
_entity_poly.pdbx_seq_one_letter_code
_entity_poly.pdbx_strand_id
1 'polypeptide(L)'
;MKAFGWNMLLALVWLVLSGNYTISNLFAGMIMSYAILAYLLRDSPTFEAYFKKLPKVISFGLFFIWDLIKANGRVAYDVLTPTHLMKPAVIAIPLE
;
A
#
# COMPACT_ATOMS: atom_id res chain seq x y z
N MET A 1 -7.21 14.68 7.45
CA MET A 1 -7.69 15.38 6.23
C MET A 1 -6.78 16.53 5.81
N LYS A 2 -6.34 17.40 6.74
CA LYS A 2 -5.41 18.52 6.42
C LYS A 2 -4.11 18.09 5.73
N ALA A 3 -3.57 16.93 6.09
CA ALA A 3 -2.32 16.39 5.54
C ALA A 3 -2.35 16.09 4.03
N PHE A 4 -3.47 15.55 3.54
CA PHE A 4 -3.64 15.22 2.13
C PHE A 4 -3.73 16.48 1.26
N GLY A 5 -4.43 17.52 1.75
CA GLY A 5 -4.53 18.80 1.05
C GLY A 5 -3.16 19.46 0.84
N TRP A 6 -2.29 19.43 1.86
CA TRP A 6 -0.93 19.94 1.73
C TRP A 6 -0.08 19.15 0.74
N ASN A 7 -0.19 17.82 0.74
CA ASN A 7 0.50 16.98 -0.24
C ASN A 7 0.03 17.32 -1.67
N MET A 8 -1.29 17.45 -1.89
CA MET A 8 -1.85 17.81 -3.19
C MET A 8 -1.37 19.19 -3.67
N LEU A 9 -1.36 20.20 -2.79
CA LEU A 9 -0.87 21.54 -3.13
C LEU A 9 0.61 21.53 -3.51
N LEU A 10 1.45 20.85 -2.73
CA LEU A 10 2.88 20.71 -3.02
C LEU A 10 3.13 19.95 -4.33
N ALA A 11 2.36 18.90 -4.61
CA ALA A 11 2.45 18.14 -5.86
C ALA A 11 2.05 19.00 -7.07
N LEU A 12 1.05 19.86 -6.94
CA LEU A 12 0.66 20.81 -7.98
C LEU A 12 1.74 21.88 -8.21
N VAL A 13 2.34 22.41 -7.13
CA VAL A 13 3.48 23.33 -7.24
C VAL A 13 4.64 22.66 -7.97
N TRP A 14 4.96 21.41 -7.63
CA TRP A 14 5.97 20.62 -8.33
C TRP A 14 5.65 20.42 -9.82
N LEU A 15 4.39 20.13 -10.16
CA LEU A 15 3.95 19.95 -11.55
C LEU A 15 4.16 21.23 -12.36
N VAL A 16 3.77 22.38 -11.80
CA VAL A 16 3.96 23.69 -12.43
C VAL A 16 5.45 24.01 -12.60
N LEU A 17 6.26 23.75 -11.57
CA LEU A 17 7.72 23.97 -11.61
C LEU A 17 8.44 23.07 -12.63
N SER A 18 8.01 21.83 -12.80
CA SER A 18 8.60 20.90 -13.77
C SER A 18 8.28 21.25 -15.23
N GLY A 19 7.25 22.08 -15.48
CA GLY A 19 6.81 22.48 -16.83
C GLY A 19 6.24 21.35 -17.71
N ASN A 20 6.29 20.10 -17.25
CA ASN A 20 5.80 18.91 -17.95
C ASN A 20 4.51 18.39 -17.31
N TYR A 21 3.39 18.60 -18.00
CA TYR A 21 2.04 18.24 -17.54
C TYR A 21 1.66 16.80 -17.85
N THR A 22 2.48 15.85 -17.40
CA THR A 22 2.22 14.41 -17.56
C THR A 22 1.70 13.80 -16.26
N ILE A 23 0.79 12.83 -16.36
CA ILE A 23 0.25 12.07 -15.21
C ILE A 23 1.39 11.46 -14.37
N SER A 24 2.41 10.89 -15.03
CA SER A 24 3.60 10.34 -14.35
C SER A 24 4.33 11.38 -13.51
N ASN A 25 4.41 12.64 -13.98
CA ASN A 25 5.09 13.72 -13.28
C ASN A 25 4.26 14.23 -12.08
N LEU A 26 2.93 14.21 -12.19
CA LEU A 26 2.04 14.46 -11.06
C LEU A 26 2.24 13.40 -9.96
N PHE A 27 2.29 12.11 -10.32
CA PHE A 27 2.58 11.03 -9.38
C PHE A 27 3.96 11.18 -8.72
N ALA A 28 5.00 11.49 -9.51
CA ALA A 28 6.33 11.75 -8.99
C ALA A 28 6.33 12.94 -8.01
N GLY A 29 5.62 14.03 -8.35
CA GLY A 29 5.45 15.20 -7.47
C GLY A 29 4.72 14.88 -6.18
N MET A 30 3.70 14.01 -6.21
CA MET A 30 3.00 13.54 -5.01
C MET A 30 3.90 12.68 -4.11
N ILE A 31 4.71 11.80 -4.67
CA ILE A 31 5.68 10.98 -3.91
C ILE A 31 6.74 11.88 -3.28
N MET A 32 7.26 12.85 -4.03
CA MET A 32 8.29 13.76 -3.53
C MET A 32 7.73 14.69 -2.45
N SER A 33 6.55 15.25 -2.66
CA SER A 33 5.86 16.09 -1.67
C SER A 33 5.52 15.31 -0.40
N TYR A 34 5.14 14.04 -0.55
CA TYR A 34 4.96 13.12 0.59
C TYR A 34 6.26 12.93 1.37
N ALA A 35 7.38 12.67 0.70
CA ALA A 35 8.68 12.46 1.35
C ALA A 35 9.19 13.72 2.06
N ILE A 36 9.00 14.91 1.46
CA ILE A 36 9.34 16.19 2.08
C ILE A 36 8.52 16.40 3.35
N LEU A 37 7.19 16.25 3.26
CA LEU A 37 6.33 16.38 4.44
C LEU A 37 6.63 15.33 5.50
N ALA A 38 7.04 14.11 5.11
CA ALA A 38 7.44 13.05 6.04
C ALA A 38 8.67 13.43 6.85
N TYR A 39 9.63 14.10 6.20
CA TYR A 39 10.87 14.52 6.82
C TYR A 39 10.67 15.79 7.67
N LEU A 40 9.92 16.78 7.16
CA LEU A 40 9.78 18.10 7.78
C LEU A 40 8.76 18.13 8.93
N LEU A 41 7.66 17.36 8.84
CA LEU A 41 6.55 17.40 9.82
C LEU A 41 6.49 16.14 10.69
N ARG A 42 7.62 15.42 10.84
CA ARG A 42 7.71 14.18 11.63
C ARG A 42 7.21 14.33 13.07
N ASP A 43 7.43 15.49 13.69
CA ASP A 43 7.07 15.76 15.09
C ASP A 43 5.65 16.28 15.30
N SER A 44 4.88 16.48 14.21
CA SER A 44 3.49 16.93 14.31
C SER A 44 2.55 15.74 14.58
N PRO A 45 1.84 15.70 15.74
CA PRO A 45 0.96 14.58 16.09
C PRO A 45 -0.22 14.42 15.12
N THR A 46 -0.57 15.47 14.37
CA THR A 46 -1.63 15.42 13.34
C THR A 46 -1.18 14.70 12.06
N PHE A 47 0.12 14.62 11.81
CA PHE A 47 0.72 14.03 10.60
C PHE A 47 1.34 12.66 10.84
N GLU A 48 1.77 12.36 12.07
CA GLU A 48 2.33 11.05 12.44
C GLU A 48 1.38 9.89 12.08
N ALA A 49 0.07 10.07 12.31
CA ALA A 49 -0.94 9.07 11.99
C ALA A 49 -1.10 8.80 10.48
N TYR A 50 -0.82 9.78 9.62
CA TYR A 50 -0.87 9.61 8.16
C TYR A 50 0.40 8.91 7.67
N PHE A 51 1.56 9.35 8.17
CA PHE A 51 2.87 8.80 7.79
C PHE A 51 3.11 7.37 8.28
N LYS A 52 2.54 6.99 9.42
CA LYS A 52 2.65 5.61 9.95
C LYS A 52 1.68 4.65 9.27
N LYS A 53 0.57 5.13 8.70
CA LYS A 53 -0.44 4.31 8.04
C LYS A 53 -0.06 3.92 6.62
N LEU A 54 0.50 4.84 5.82
CA LEU A 54 0.81 4.56 4.42
C LEU A 54 1.77 3.37 4.20
N PRO A 55 2.94 3.27 4.86
CA PRO A 55 3.82 2.12 4.69
C PRO A 55 3.20 0.84 5.23
N LYS A 56 2.36 0.93 6.27
CA LYS A 56 1.62 -0.23 6.79
C LYS A 56 0.58 -0.75 5.80
N VAL A 57 -0.15 0.13 5.12
CA VAL A 57 -1.13 -0.25 4.09
C VAL A 57 -0.44 -0.86 2.88
N ILE A 58 0.68 -0.29 2.43
CA ILE A 58 1.46 -0.86 1.33
C ILE A 58 2.04 -2.22 1.71
N SER A 59 2.64 -2.34 2.90
CA SER A 59 3.15 -3.61 3.42
C SER A 59 2.05 -4.65 3.55
N PHE A 60 0.87 -4.27 4.06
CA PHE A 60 -0.30 -5.14 4.12
C PHE A 60 -0.78 -5.57 2.72
N GLY A 61 -0.81 -4.66 1.75
CA GLY A 61 -1.17 -4.98 0.37
C GLY A 61 -0.18 -5.96 -0.28
N LEU A 62 1.12 -5.74 -0.12
CA LEU A 62 2.16 -6.65 -0.62
C LEU A 62 2.10 -8.02 0.06
N PHE A 63 1.92 -8.03 1.38
CA PHE A 63 1.74 -9.25 2.16
C PHE A 63 0.52 -10.04 1.66
N PHE A 64 -0.60 -9.37 1.45
CA PHE A 64 -1.82 -9.99 0.95
C PHE A 64 -1.65 -10.56 -0.46
N ILE A 65 -1.03 -9.83 -1.38
CA ILE A 65 -0.76 -10.30 -2.75
C ILE A 65 0.15 -11.53 -2.73
N TRP A 66 1.19 -11.51 -1.90
CA TRP A 66 2.11 -12.65 -1.75
C TRP A 66 1.39 -13.90 -1.26
N ASP A 67 0.59 -13.78 -0.21
CA ASP A 67 -0.19 -14.90 0.33
C ASP A 67 -1.25 -15.39 -0.65
N LEU A 68 -1.87 -14.48 -1.43
CA LEU A 68 -2.81 -14.84 -2.49
C LEU A 68 -2.13 -15.68 -3.59
N ILE A 69 -0.95 -15.27 -4.05
CA ILE A 69 -0.19 -16.03 -5.06
C ILE A 69 0.19 -17.41 -4.51
N LYS A 70 0.67 -17.47 -3.28
CA LYS A 70 1.07 -18.72 -2.63
C LYS A 70 -0.12 -19.68 -2.42
N ALA A 71 -1.28 -19.16 -2.03
CA ALA A 71 -2.50 -19.94 -1.86
C ALA A 71 -2.97 -20.52 -3.20
N ASN A 72 -3.05 -19.69 -4.26
CA ASN A 72 -3.42 -20.15 -5.59
C ASN A 72 -2.41 -21.15 -6.16
N GLY A 73 -1.10 -20.95 -5.92
CA GLY A 73 -0.06 -21.89 -6.32
C GLY A 73 -0.19 -23.26 -5.65
N ARG A 74 -0.54 -23.29 -4.35
CA ARG A 74 -0.83 -24.54 -3.64
C ARG A 74 -2.05 -25.26 -4.22
N VAL A 75 -3.14 -24.52 -4.45
CA VAL A 75 -4.36 -25.08 -5.05
C VAL A 75 -4.08 -25.60 -6.47
N ALA A 76 -3.31 -24.86 -7.29
CA ALA A 76 -2.96 -25.30 -8.63
C ALA A 76 -2.12 -26.58 -8.61
N TYR A 77 -1.16 -26.70 -7.70
CA TYR A 77 -0.37 -27.93 -7.52
C TYR A 77 -1.25 -29.11 -7.08
N ASP A 78 -2.19 -28.87 -6.17
CA ASP A 78 -3.14 -29.88 -5.70
C ASP A 78 -4.12 -30.33 -6.80
N VAL A 79 -4.48 -29.45 -7.74
CA VAL A 79 -5.32 -29.78 -8.91
C VAL A 79 -4.53 -30.55 -9.98
N LEU A 80 -3.26 -30.20 -10.21
CA LEU A 80 -2.39 -30.85 -11.20
C LEU A 80 -1.93 -32.26 -10.78
N THR A 81 -1.83 -32.52 -9.46
CA THR A 81 -1.37 -33.81 -8.95
C THR A 81 -2.57 -34.76 -8.75
N PRO A 82 -2.60 -35.96 -9.37
CA PRO A 82 -3.78 -36.86 -9.31
C PRO A 82 -4.08 -37.43 -7.92
N THR A 83 -3.13 -37.35 -6.99
CA THR A 83 -3.29 -37.86 -5.62
C THR A 83 -3.95 -36.81 -4.74
N HIS A 84 -5.28 -36.81 -4.71
CA HIS A 84 -6.09 -36.01 -3.78
C HIS A 84 -5.89 -36.49 -2.33
N LEU A 85 -4.93 -35.90 -1.61
CA LEU A 85 -4.77 -36.06 -0.15
C LEU A 85 -5.52 -34.97 0.64
N MET A 86 -6.52 -34.32 0.04
CA MET A 86 -7.38 -33.35 0.73
C MET A 86 -8.14 -34.04 1.87
N LYS A 87 -7.82 -33.67 3.12
CA LYS A 87 -8.58 -34.07 4.31
C LYS A 87 -9.50 -32.91 4.70
N PRO A 88 -10.80 -32.95 4.37
CA PRO A 88 -11.72 -31.90 4.78
C PRO A 88 -11.85 -31.90 6.30
N ALA A 89 -11.74 -30.73 6.91
CA ALA A 89 -11.93 -30.52 8.35
C ALA A 89 -12.76 -29.25 8.57
N VAL A 90 -13.74 -29.31 9.47
CA VAL A 90 -14.48 -28.15 9.95
C VAL A 90 -13.80 -27.70 11.24
N ILE A 91 -13.14 -26.54 11.22
CA ILE A 91 -12.39 -26.00 12.34
C ILE A 91 -13.09 -24.72 12.81
N ALA A 92 -13.51 -24.67 14.07
CA ALA A 92 -14.03 -23.46 14.69
C ALA A 92 -12.86 -22.56 15.12
N ILE A 93 -12.78 -21.36 14.56
CA ILE A 93 -11.84 -20.31 15.00
C ILE A 93 -12.62 -19.33 15.88
N PRO A 94 -12.27 -19.20 17.18
CA PRO A 94 -12.88 -18.20 18.03
C PRO A 94 -12.47 -16.80 17.53
N LEU A 95 -13.45 -15.90 17.44
CA LEU A 95 -13.23 -14.47 17.17
C LEU A 95 -13.36 -13.75 18.52
N GLU A 96 -12.27 -13.15 19.01
CA GLU A 96 -12.29 -12.20 20.13
C GLU A 96 -12.59 -10.77 19.65
#